data_AF-K8ZX85-F1
#
_entry.id   AF-K8ZX85-F1
#
_cell.length_a   1.000
_cell.length_b   1.000
_cell.length_c   1.000
_cell.angle_alpha   90.00
_cell.angle_beta   90.00
_cell.angle_gamma   90.00
#
_symmetry.space_group_name_H-M   'P 1'
#
loop_
_entity.id
_entity.type
_entity.pdbx_description
1 polymer ?
#
loop_
_entity_poly.entity_id
_entity_poly.type
_entity_poly.pdbx_seq_one_letter_code
_entity_poly.pdbx_strand_id
1 'polypeptide(L)'
;MNLYPIPADFINEKVNLSWCDIKWGYENNLLTSEIPIKKAENSLLTENYTNAELELSFLIPTESNDISSFIYELCPNFKEDEYETISQKWLYVILSWLWLNRESFEDPLDEVESIYTDFDCPAEMDNFIKYMPPTDGYNPSLYSYAENINRLMKNWENYLQKSALKYK
;
A
#
# COMPACT_ATOMS: atom_id res chain seq x y z
N MET A 1 -12.36 10.30 8.07
CA MET A 1 -11.05 10.90 7.71
C MET A 1 -10.69 10.42 6.32
N ASN A 2 -10.06 11.22 5.46
CA ASN A 2 -9.58 10.69 4.17
C ASN A 2 -8.22 10.01 4.41
N LEU A 3 -8.08 8.73 4.07
CA LEU A 3 -6.83 7.97 4.20
C LEU A 3 -5.80 8.38 3.14
N TYR A 4 -6.25 9.03 2.07
CA TYR A 4 -5.45 9.26 0.87
C TYR A 4 -5.31 10.76 0.56
N PRO A 5 -4.20 11.16 -0.08
CA PRO A 5 -3.05 10.33 -0.44
C PRO A 5 -2.19 9.96 0.79
N ILE A 6 -1.46 8.86 0.71
CA ILE A 6 -0.56 8.44 1.80
C ILE A 6 0.71 9.31 1.76
N PRO A 7 1.17 9.86 2.91
CA PRO A 7 2.37 10.70 2.93
C PRO A 7 3.62 9.99 2.38
N ALA A 8 4.41 10.71 1.58
CA ALA A 8 5.61 10.17 0.93
C ALA A 8 6.63 9.61 1.93
N ASP A 9 6.85 10.31 3.05
CA ASP A 9 7.78 9.86 4.09
C ASP A 9 7.36 8.52 4.72
N PHE A 10 6.05 8.29 4.89
CA PHE A 10 5.53 7.02 5.40
C PHE A 10 5.79 5.88 4.41
N ILE A 11 5.50 6.10 3.12
CA ILE A 11 5.72 5.08 2.09
C ILE A 11 7.20 4.70 2.02
N ASN A 12 8.09 5.68 1.99
CA ASN A 12 9.53 5.48 1.90
C ASN A 12 10.13 4.76 3.12
N GLU A 13 9.53 4.88 4.31
CA GLU A 13 9.93 4.12 5.49
C GLU A 13 9.52 2.63 5.40
N LYS A 14 8.43 2.35 4.68
CA LYS A 14 7.80 1.03 4.64
C LYS A 14 8.34 0.14 3.52
N VAL A 15 8.58 0.72 2.34
CA VAL A 15 8.90 -0.05 1.13
C VAL A 15 9.81 0.75 0.20
N ASN A 16 10.63 0.06 -0.59
CA ASN A 16 11.28 0.64 -1.75
C ASN A 16 10.41 0.42 -3.01
N LEU A 17 10.05 1.50 -3.68
CA LEU A 17 9.20 1.47 -4.86
C LEU A 17 10.02 1.47 -6.15
N SER A 18 9.76 0.51 -7.02
CA SER A 18 10.14 0.56 -8.44
C SER A 18 9.25 1.55 -9.20
N TRP A 19 9.61 1.85 -10.46
CA TRP A 19 8.77 2.68 -11.33
C TRP A 19 7.39 2.05 -11.59
N CYS A 20 7.30 0.72 -11.66
CA CYS A 20 6.03 0.03 -11.81
C CYS A 20 5.19 0.07 -10.53
N ASP A 21 5.82 0.01 -9.34
CA ASP A 21 5.08 0.22 -8.09
C ASP A 21 4.48 1.63 -8.04
N ILE A 22 5.25 2.65 -8.44
CA ILE A 22 4.78 4.04 -8.48
C ILE A 22 3.63 4.20 -9.47
N LYS A 23 3.75 3.60 -10.66
CA LYS A 23 2.66 3.62 -11.66
C LYS A 23 1.36 3.10 -11.07
N TRP A 24 1.40 1.91 -10.46
CA TRP A 24 0.21 1.29 -9.88
C TRP A 24 -0.38 2.16 -8.77
N GLY A 25 0.44 2.69 -7.87
CA GLY A 25 -0.02 3.55 -6.78
C GLY A 25 -0.61 4.87 -7.26
N TYR A 26 -0.05 5.45 -8.33
CA TYR A 26 -0.55 6.67 -8.96
C TYR A 26 -1.91 6.44 -9.65
N GLU A 27 -2.04 5.36 -10.44
CA GLU A 27 -3.29 4.98 -11.12
C GLU A 27 -4.43 4.70 -10.11
N ASN A 28 -4.10 4.22 -8.91
CA ASN A 28 -5.04 3.97 -7.82
C ASN A 28 -5.21 5.15 -6.83
N ASN A 29 -4.70 6.35 -7.16
CA ASN A 29 -4.79 7.57 -6.34
C ASN A 29 -4.22 7.44 -4.90
N LEU A 30 -3.23 6.56 -4.70
CA LEU A 30 -2.65 6.29 -3.39
C LEU A 30 -1.48 7.23 -3.04
N LEU A 31 -0.87 7.84 -4.05
CA LEU A 31 0.29 8.73 -3.91
C LEU A 31 0.12 10.01 -4.75
N THR A 32 0.89 11.04 -4.39
CA THR A 32 0.99 12.29 -5.15
C THR A 32 2.23 12.32 -6.05
N SER A 33 2.40 13.37 -6.85
CA SER A 33 3.59 13.59 -7.69
C SER A 33 4.91 13.70 -6.89
N GLU A 34 4.86 13.85 -5.57
CA GLU A 34 6.03 13.98 -4.70
C GLU A 34 6.96 12.74 -4.76
N ILE A 35 6.41 11.54 -4.66
CA ILE A 35 7.19 10.29 -4.69
C ILE A 35 7.96 10.09 -6.00
N PRO A 36 7.30 10.13 -7.19
CA PRO A 36 7.98 9.96 -8.47
C PRO A 36 9.06 11.02 -8.69
N ILE A 37 8.82 12.29 -8.36
CA ILE A 37 9.81 13.36 -8.50
C ILE A 37 11.03 13.08 -7.61
N LYS A 38 10.82 12.79 -6.33
CA LYS A 38 11.91 12.49 -5.38
C LYS A 38 12.69 11.23 -5.78
N LYS A 39 12.02 10.22 -6.34
CA LYS A 39 12.70 9.03 -6.89
C LYS A 39 13.59 9.40 -8.07
N ALA A 40 13.08 10.21 -9.00
CA ALA A 40 13.84 10.68 -10.15
C ALA A 40 15.08 11.52 -9.74
N GLU A 41 14.93 12.43 -8.77
CA GLU A 41 16.06 13.18 -8.19
C GLU A 41 17.15 12.24 -7.64
N ASN A 42 16.75 11.20 -6.91
CA ASN A 42 17.69 10.21 -6.37
C ASN A 42 18.37 9.38 -7.47
N SER A 43 17.68 9.06 -8.58
CA SER A 43 18.29 8.36 -9.72
C SER A 43 19.46 9.15 -10.32
N LEU A 44 19.42 10.49 -10.29
CA LEU A 44 20.50 11.34 -10.82
C LEU A 44 21.84 11.15 -10.10
N LEU A 45 21.81 10.72 -8.83
CA LEU A 45 23.01 10.44 -8.04
C LEU A 45 23.78 9.21 -8.54
N THR A 46 23.15 8.37 -9.37
CA THR A 46 23.73 7.10 -9.84
C THR A 46 24.45 7.20 -11.19
N GLU A 47 24.46 8.39 -11.83
CA GLU A 47 25.00 8.67 -13.17
C GLU A 47 24.44 7.79 -14.32
N ASN A 48 23.50 6.89 -14.03
CA ASN A 48 22.83 6.00 -14.97
C ASN A 48 21.32 6.22 -14.89
N TYR A 49 20.87 7.35 -15.42
CA TYR A 49 19.46 7.75 -15.45
C TYR A 49 18.96 7.92 -16.88
N THR A 50 17.65 7.79 -17.05
CA THR A 50 16.95 8.02 -18.31
C THR A 50 16.62 9.51 -18.51
N ASN A 51 16.32 9.92 -19.75
CA ASN A 51 15.85 11.28 -20.00
C ASN A 51 14.53 11.57 -19.27
N ALA A 52 13.63 10.58 -19.18
CA ALA A 52 12.40 10.71 -18.41
C ALA A 52 12.67 10.96 -16.92
N GLU A 53 13.64 10.27 -16.31
CA GLU A 53 14.07 10.56 -14.93
C GLU A 53 14.65 11.96 -14.80
N LEU A 54 15.48 12.39 -15.75
CA LEU A 54 16.04 13.75 -15.73
C LEU A 54 14.95 14.81 -15.79
N GLU A 55 14.03 14.73 -16.75
CA GLU A 55 12.95 15.70 -16.90
C GLU A 55 12.00 15.71 -15.70
N LEU A 56 11.64 14.52 -15.19
CA LEU A 56 10.78 14.36 -14.03
C LEU A 56 11.41 14.99 -12.76
N SER A 57 12.73 14.88 -12.60
CA SER A 57 13.45 15.45 -11.44
C SER A 57 13.43 16.98 -11.38
N PHE A 58 13.16 17.67 -12.50
CA PHE A 58 13.09 19.13 -12.54
C PHE A 58 11.70 19.68 -12.23
N LEU A 59 10.70 18.81 -12.05
CA LEU A 59 9.36 19.24 -11.68
C LEU A 59 9.31 19.63 -10.20
N ILE A 60 8.61 20.71 -9.90
CA ILE A 60 8.25 21.07 -8.53
C ILE A 60 6.98 20.31 -8.18
N PRO A 61 6.93 19.48 -7.12
CA PRO A 61 5.73 18.75 -6.74
C PRO A 61 4.53 19.70 -6.53
N THR A 62 3.50 19.55 -7.35
CA THR A 62 2.22 20.25 -7.20
C THR A 62 1.07 19.29 -7.50
N GLU A 63 -0.12 19.60 -6.99
CA GLU A 63 -1.34 18.83 -7.26
C GLU A 63 -1.74 18.84 -8.74
N SER A 64 -1.24 19.80 -9.53
CA SER A 64 -1.54 19.94 -10.96
C SER A 64 -0.53 19.28 -11.90
N ASN A 65 0.55 18.68 -11.38
CA ASN A 65 1.54 18.04 -12.24
C ASN A 65 0.95 16.78 -12.88
N ASP A 66 0.70 16.83 -14.18
CA ASP A 66 0.48 15.62 -14.97
C ASP A 66 1.83 14.97 -15.27
N ILE A 67 2.14 13.93 -14.50
CA ILE A 67 3.37 13.13 -14.65
C ILE A 67 3.12 11.81 -15.36
N SER A 68 1.91 11.59 -15.88
CA SER A 68 1.48 10.30 -16.40
C SER A 68 2.39 9.85 -17.54
N SER A 69 2.76 10.76 -18.45
CA SER A 69 3.67 10.45 -19.56
C SER A 69 5.02 9.87 -19.09
N PHE A 70 5.61 10.46 -18.04
CA PHE A 70 6.87 9.97 -17.47
C PHE A 70 6.69 8.58 -16.84
N ILE A 71 5.60 8.39 -16.08
CA ILE A 71 5.30 7.11 -15.45
C ILE A 71 5.12 5.99 -16.49
N TYR A 72 4.40 6.25 -17.58
CA TYR A 72 4.20 5.27 -18.65
C TYR A 72 5.47 5.00 -19.46
N GLU A 73 6.37 5.98 -19.59
CA GLU A 73 7.68 5.76 -20.21
C GLU A 73 8.60 4.90 -19.32
N LEU A 74 8.61 5.20 -18.01
CA LEU A 74 9.46 4.51 -17.02
C LEU A 74 8.96 3.12 -16.64
N CYS A 75 7.66 2.86 -16.79
CA CYS A 75 7.06 1.52 -16.69
C CYS A 75 5.96 1.33 -17.77
N PRO A 76 6.32 0.90 -18.99
CA PRO A 76 5.37 0.76 -20.09
C PRO A 76 4.35 -0.35 -19.85
N ASN A 77 4.78 -1.54 -19.43
CA ASN A 77 3.92 -2.71 -19.26
C ASN A 77 4.15 -3.37 -17.90
N PHE A 78 3.05 -3.82 -17.27
CA PHE A 78 3.12 -4.79 -16.18
C PHE A 78 3.15 -6.20 -16.78
N LYS A 79 4.01 -7.07 -16.26
CA LYS A 79 3.76 -8.51 -16.40
C LYS A 79 2.74 -8.94 -15.34
N GLU A 80 2.01 -10.02 -15.62
CA GLU A 80 0.95 -10.52 -14.72
C GLU A 80 1.50 -10.93 -13.34
N ASP A 81 2.68 -11.54 -13.30
CA ASP A 81 3.42 -11.88 -12.09
C ASP A 81 3.93 -10.66 -11.32
N GLU A 82 4.25 -9.58 -12.03
CA GLU A 82 4.65 -8.30 -11.42
C GLU A 82 3.42 -7.60 -10.80
N TYR A 83 2.25 -7.69 -11.42
CA TYR A 83 1.02 -7.05 -10.92
C TYR A 83 0.62 -7.57 -9.54
N GLU A 84 0.59 -8.89 -9.35
CA GLU A 84 0.24 -9.48 -8.05
C GLU A 84 1.23 -9.02 -6.96
N THR A 85 2.52 -9.03 -7.28
CA THR A 85 3.58 -8.62 -6.34
C THR A 85 3.45 -7.13 -5.95
N ILE A 86 3.15 -6.26 -6.92
CA ILE A 86 2.97 -4.82 -6.73
C ILE A 86 1.71 -4.55 -5.91
N SER A 87 0.59 -5.21 -6.25
CA SER A 87 -0.68 -5.08 -5.53
C SER A 87 -0.52 -5.50 -4.05
N GLN A 88 0.11 -6.64 -3.78
CA GLN A 88 0.39 -7.09 -2.40
C GLN A 88 1.29 -6.11 -1.62
N LYS A 89 2.26 -5.48 -2.30
CA LYS A 89 3.12 -4.46 -1.68
C LYS A 89 2.30 -3.23 -1.28
N TRP A 90 1.41 -2.75 -2.15
CA TRP A 90 0.53 -1.63 -1.86
C TRP A 90 -0.50 -1.95 -0.78
N LEU A 91 -1.05 -3.16 -0.79
CA LEU A 91 -1.93 -3.65 0.27
C LEU A 91 -1.27 -3.53 1.65
N TYR A 92 -0.01 -3.95 1.76
CA TYR A 92 0.77 -3.78 3.00
C TYR A 92 0.93 -2.30 3.39
N VAL A 93 1.22 -1.41 2.44
CA VAL A 93 1.39 0.03 2.72
C VAL A 93 0.08 0.63 3.23
N ILE A 94 -1.05 0.36 2.56
CA ILE A 94 -2.36 0.89 2.94
C ILE A 94 -2.78 0.36 4.31
N LEU A 95 -2.68 -0.94 4.55
CA LEU A 95 -3.02 -1.55 5.83
C LEU A 95 -2.11 -1.04 6.96
N SER A 96 -0.84 -0.75 6.67
CA SER A 96 0.06 -0.11 7.64
C SER A 96 -0.37 1.31 7.96
N TRP A 97 -0.81 2.07 6.95
CA TRP A 97 -1.26 3.45 7.13
C TRP A 97 -2.58 3.51 7.91
N LEU A 98 -3.53 2.63 7.58
CA LEU A 98 -4.76 2.46 8.33
C LEU A 98 -4.47 2.05 9.78
N TRP A 99 -3.52 1.13 10.01
CA TRP A 99 -3.13 0.74 11.38
C TRP A 99 -2.66 1.94 12.20
N LEU A 100 -1.82 2.81 11.64
CA LEU A 100 -1.33 3.99 12.35
C LEU A 100 -2.47 4.96 12.70
N ASN A 101 -3.48 5.07 11.83
CA ASN A 101 -4.60 6.00 11.97
C ASN A 101 -5.88 5.36 12.55
N ARG A 102 -5.82 4.08 12.95
CA ARG A 102 -7.00 3.26 13.32
C ARG A 102 -7.89 3.87 14.40
N GLU A 103 -7.31 4.66 15.31
CA GLU A 103 -8.04 5.36 16.38
C GLU A 103 -8.91 6.52 15.86
N SER A 104 -8.73 6.93 14.60
CA SER A 104 -9.56 7.94 13.93
C SER A 104 -10.83 7.37 13.31
N PHE A 105 -11.05 6.05 13.43
CA PHE A 105 -12.20 5.34 12.89
C PHE A 105 -13.01 4.73 14.03
N GLU A 106 -14.34 4.71 13.87
CA GLU A 106 -15.25 4.07 14.83
C GLU A 106 -15.02 2.55 14.86
N ASP A 107 -14.91 1.94 13.68
CA ASP A 107 -14.51 0.55 13.51
C ASP A 107 -13.42 0.44 12.41
N PRO A 108 -12.13 0.35 12.79
CA PRO A 108 -11.06 0.20 11.80
C PRO A 108 -11.11 -1.14 11.05
N LEU A 109 -11.79 -2.17 11.56
CA LEU A 109 -11.92 -3.44 10.86
C LEU A 109 -12.95 -3.34 9.71
N ASP A 110 -13.92 -2.43 9.75
CA ASP A 110 -14.79 -2.14 8.59
C ASP A 110 -13.99 -1.55 7.42
N GLU A 111 -13.03 -0.68 7.72
CA GLU A 111 -12.13 -0.13 6.70
C GLU A 111 -11.22 -1.21 6.11
N VAL A 112 -10.76 -2.15 6.93
CA VAL A 112 -10.01 -3.33 6.47
C VAL A 112 -10.85 -4.20 5.52
N GLU A 113 -12.14 -4.37 5.78
CA GLU A 113 -13.07 -5.12 4.91
C GLU A 113 -13.32 -4.43 3.57
N SER A 114 -13.36 -3.11 3.58
CA SER A 114 -13.45 -2.31 2.35
C SER A 114 -12.22 -2.51 1.50
N ILE A 115 -11.02 -2.38 2.09
CA ILE A 115 -9.74 -2.65 1.42
C ILE A 115 -9.67 -4.09 0.91
N TYR A 116 -10.12 -5.07 1.70
CA TYR A 116 -10.14 -6.47 1.30
C TYR A 116 -10.95 -6.70 0.02
N THR A 117 -12.10 -6.04 -0.09
CA THR A 117 -12.96 -6.13 -1.28
C THR A 117 -12.34 -5.40 -2.47
N ASP A 118 -11.76 -4.23 -2.25
CA ASP A 118 -11.11 -3.42 -3.29
C ASP A 118 -9.86 -4.12 -3.89
N PHE A 119 -9.26 -5.05 -3.15
CA PHE A 119 -8.08 -5.83 -3.56
C PHE A 119 -8.40 -7.27 -4.00
N ASP A 120 -9.65 -7.54 -4.43
CA ASP A 120 -10.11 -8.84 -4.92
C ASP A 120 -10.02 -9.98 -3.87
N CYS A 121 -10.29 -9.65 -2.60
CA CYS A 121 -10.39 -10.62 -1.50
C CYS A 121 -9.14 -11.49 -1.32
N PRO A 122 -7.97 -10.90 -1.04
CA PRO A 122 -6.71 -11.65 -0.95
C PRO A 122 -6.70 -12.59 0.26
N ALA A 123 -6.53 -13.89 0.01
CA ALA A 123 -6.63 -14.95 1.03
C ALA A 123 -5.72 -14.75 2.27
N GLU A 124 -4.62 -14.02 2.13
CA GLU A 124 -3.73 -13.70 3.26
C GLU A 124 -4.40 -12.86 4.35
N MET A 125 -5.47 -12.13 4.01
CA MET A 125 -6.22 -11.29 4.93
C MET A 125 -7.35 -12.02 5.65
N ASP A 126 -7.81 -13.17 5.16
CA ASP A 126 -9.03 -13.87 5.62
C ASP A 126 -9.09 -14.01 7.15
N ASN A 127 -7.94 -14.22 7.79
CA ASN A 127 -7.85 -14.42 9.23
C ASN A 127 -8.13 -13.17 10.09
N PHE A 128 -8.28 -11.99 9.48
CA PHE A 128 -8.65 -10.75 10.16
C PHE A 128 -9.83 -10.00 9.52
N ILE A 129 -10.64 -10.69 8.70
CA ILE A 129 -11.91 -10.20 8.15
C ILE A 129 -13.07 -10.68 9.04
N LYS A 130 -13.98 -9.79 9.48
CA LYS A 130 -14.96 -10.13 10.54
C LYS A 130 -15.98 -11.17 10.09
N TYR A 131 -16.38 -11.13 8.82
CA TYR A 131 -17.34 -12.08 8.26
C TYR A 131 -16.71 -13.40 7.80
N MET A 132 -15.38 -13.51 7.74
CA MET A 132 -14.72 -14.74 7.32
C MET A 132 -14.64 -15.75 8.47
N PRO A 133 -14.98 -17.03 8.22
CA PRO A 133 -14.83 -18.06 9.22
C PRO A 133 -13.33 -18.29 9.51
N PRO A 134 -12.93 -18.46 10.78
CA PRO A 134 -11.56 -18.81 11.13
C PRO A 134 -11.08 -20.11 10.49
N THR A 135 -9.87 -20.12 9.96
CA THR A 135 -9.26 -21.31 9.31
C THR A 135 -8.35 -22.12 10.24
N ASP A 136 -8.11 -21.62 11.46
CA ASP A 136 -7.18 -22.17 12.47
C ASP A 136 -7.88 -23.02 13.55
N GLY A 137 -9.15 -23.40 13.31
CA GLY A 137 -9.96 -24.16 14.27
C GLY A 137 -10.50 -23.32 15.44
N TYR A 138 -10.31 -22.00 15.42
CA TYR A 138 -10.92 -21.09 16.39
C TYR A 138 -12.45 -21.08 16.22
N ASN A 139 -13.18 -21.21 17.33
CA ASN A 139 -14.65 -21.13 17.34
C ASN A 139 -15.10 -19.81 18.01
N PRO A 140 -15.54 -18.80 17.25
CA PRO A 140 -15.93 -17.49 17.79
C PRO A 140 -17.06 -17.53 18.82
N SER A 141 -17.91 -18.57 18.79
CA SER A 141 -19.04 -18.70 19.72
C SER A 141 -18.63 -19.06 21.15
N LEU A 142 -17.38 -19.48 21.38
CA LEU A 142 -16.84 -19.76 22.70
C LEU A 142 -16.27 -18.53 23.41
N TYR A 143 -16.25 -17.38 22.74
CA TYR A 143 -15.61 -16.15 23.20
C TYR A 143 -16.56 -14.96 23.13
N SER A 144 -16.28 -13.95 23.96
CA SER A 144 -17.01 -12.68 23.92
C SER A 144 -16.71 -11.90 22.63
N TYR A 145 -17.59 -10.94 22.31
CA TYR A 145 -17.37 -10.02 21.20
C TYR A 145 -16.01 -9.31 21.28
N ALA A 146 -15.65 -8.78 22.46
CA ALA A 146 -14.38 -8.08 22.66
C ALA A 146 -13.16 -8.98 22.44
N GLU A 147 -13.21 -10.25 22.88
CA GLU A 147 -12.14 -11.22 22.62
C GLU A 147 -11.99 -11.56 21.14
N ASN A 148 -13.11 -11.71 20.43
CA ASN A 148 -13.13 -11.92 18.98
C ASN A 148 -12.50 -10.73 18.24
N ILE A 149 -12.87 -9.50 18.57
CA ILE A 149 -12.30 -8.29 17.98
C ILE A 149 -10.80 -8.18 18.27
N ASN A 150 -10.38 -8.39 19.53
CA ASN A 150 -8.96 -8.37 19.88
C ASN A 150 -8.13 -9.40 19.11
N ARG A 151 -8.71 -10.58 18.82
CA ARG A 151 -8.07 -11.59 17.98
C ARG A 151 -7.87 -11.09 16.55
N LEU A 152 -8.89 -10.50 15.93
CA LEU A 152 -8.79 -9.95 14.56
C LEU A 152 -7.74 -8.83 14.49
N MET A 153 -7.75 -7.90 15.45
CA MET A 153 -6.73 -6.85 15.55
C MET A 153 -5.31 -7.42 15.66
N LYS A 154 -5.12 -8.47 16.46
CA LYS A 154 -3.82 -9.14 16.60
C LYS A 154 -3.41 -9.87 15.31
N ASN A 155 -4.35 -10.46 14.59
CA ASN A 155 -4.08 -11.11 13.31
C ASN A 155 -3.66 -10.10 12.24
N TRP A 156 -4.31 -8.92 12.21
CA TRP A 156 -3.90 -7.81 11.36
C TRP A 156 -2.50 -7.31 11.72
N GLU A 157 -2.19 -7.10 13.01
CA GLU A 157 -0.84 -6.72 13.46
C GLU A 157 0.22 -7.74 13.01
N ASN A 158 -0.07 -9.04 13.19
CA ASN A 158 0.82 -10.12 12.77
C ASN A 158 1.05 -10.13 11.25
N TYR A 159 0.02 -9.83 10.46
CA TYR A 159 0.15 -9.68 9.01
C TYR A 159 1.13 -8.54 8.69
N LEU A 160 0.97 -7.37 9.30
CA LEU A 160 1.86 -6.22 9.08
C LEU A 160 3.31 -6.54 9.46
N GLN A 161 3.54 -7.24 10.56
CA GLN A 161 4.88 -7.66 10.99
C GLN A 161 5.53 -8.61 9.98
N LYS A 162 4.78 -9.58 9.44
CA LYS A 162 5.27 -10.50 8.41
C LYS A 162 5.58 -9.78 7.10
N SER A 163 4.68 -8.91 6.64
CA SER A 163 4.85 -8.13 5.41
C SER A 163 6.01 -7.15 5.51
N ALA A 164 6.26 -6.56 6.69
CA ALA A 164 7.43 -5.71 6.93
C ALA A 164 8.76 -6.45 6.71
N LEU A 165 8.83 -7.75 6.99
CA LEU A 165 10.03 -8.56 6.72
C LEU A 165 10.21 -8.89 5.23
N LYS A 166 9.12 -8.86 4.45
CA LYS A 166 9.13 -9.13 3.00
C LYS A 166 9.53 -7.90 2.19
N TYR A 167 9.14 -6.70 2.63
CA TYR A 167 9.24 -5.47 1.84
C TYR A 167 10.19 -4.38 2.35
N LYS A 168 10.81 -4.57 3.53
CA LYS A 168 11.98 -3.79 3.97
C LYS A 168 13.26 -4.30 3.31
#